data_AF-A0A661MPT6-F1
#
_entry.id   AF-A0A661MPT6-F1
#
_cell.length_a   1.000
_cell.length_b   1.000
_cell.length_c   1.000
_cell.angle_alpha   90.00
_cell.angle_beta   90.00
_cell.angle_gamma   90.00
#
_symmetry.space_group_name_H-M   'P 1'
#
loop_
_entity.id
_entity.type
_entity.pdbx_description
1 polymer ?
#
loop_
_entity_poly.entity_id
_entity_poly.type
_entity_poly.pdbx_seq_one_letter_code
_entity_poly.pdbx_strand_id
1 'polypeptide(L)'
;SRDGFVVVSSRASFELVQKTVRARLPMLVAIGAATSLAVETARRFDLTLVGFARENRFNVYSNTERIALEASEHAFVSVEAS
;
A
#
# COMPACT_ATOMS: atom_id res chain seq x y z
N SER A 1 -17.42 -6.46 -5.77
CA SER A 1 -16.00 -6.33 -5.37
C SER A 1 -15.70 -7.36 -4.29
N ARG A 2 -14.44 -7.72 -4.04
CA ARG A 2 -14.04 -8.28 -2.75
C ARG A 2 -13.60 -7.11 -1.88
N ASP A 3 -14.09 -7.06 -0.66
CA ASP A 3 -13.75 -6.00 0.28
C ASP A 3 -12.63 -6.47 1.21
N GLY A 4 -11.82 -5.52 1.70
CA GLY A 4 -10.70 -5.79 2.61
C GLY A 4 -9.32 -5.56 2.01
N PHE A 5 -8.29 -5.89 2.79
CA PHE A 5 -6.88 -5.66 2.45
C PHE A 5 -5.98 -6.67 3.14
N VAL A 6 -4.75 -6.80 2.65
CA VAL A 6 -3.71 -7.63 3.28
C VAL A 6 -2.77 -6.75 4.08
N VAL A 7 -2.45 -7.18 5.31
CA VAL A 7 -1.38 -6.58 6.12
C VAL A 7 -0.25 -7.58 6.30
N VAL A 8 0.98 -7.12 6.12
CA VAL A 8 2.19 -7.91 6.38
C VAL A 8 3.15 -7.17 7.30
N SER A 9 3.75 -7.88 8.26
CA SER A 9 4.79 -7.33 9.14
C SER A 9 6.15 -7.16 8.46
N SER A 10 6.31 -7.70 7.26
CA SER A 10 7.54 -7.69 6.47
C SER A 10 7.59 -6.54 5.45
N ARG A 11 8.62 -6.54 4.58
CA ARG A 11 8.68 -5.68 3.39
C ARG A 11 7.69 -6.14 2.33
N ALA A 12 7.15 -5.22 1.54
CA ALA A 12 6.39 -5.57 0.35
C ALA A 12 7.34 -5.99 -0.79
N SER A 13 7.24 -7.26 -1.19
CA SER A 13 7.93 -7.80 -2.37
C SER A 13 7.01 -7.87 -3.58
N PHE A 14 7.59 -8.05 -4.76
CA PHE A 14 6.86 -8.30 -6.00
C PHE A 14 5.88 -9.47 -5.88
N GLU A 15 6.31 -10.58 -5.27
CA GLU A 15 5.49 -11.78 -5.12
C GLU A 15 4.30 -11.55 -4.20
N LEU A 16 4.44 -10.72 -3.15
CA LEU A 16 3.34 -10.35 -2.28
C LEU A 16 2.31 -9.50 -3.04
N VAL A 17 2.77 -8.53 -3.84
CA VAL A 17 1.88 -7.75 -4.73
C VAL A 17 1.12 -8.67 -5.68
N GLN A 18 1.81 -9.60 -6.36
CA GLN A 18 1.15 -10.55 -7.26
C GLN A 18 0.11 -11.43 -6.56
N LYS A 19 0.41 -11.90 -5.34
CA LYS A 19 -0.52 -12.71 -4.54
C LYS A 19 -1.77 -11.90 -4.18
N THR A 20 -1.61 -10.64 -3.77
CA THR A 20 -2.74 -9.75 -3.45
C THR A 20 -3.60 -9.47 -4.67
N VAL A 21 -2.98 -9.15 -5.82
CA VAL A 21 -3.69 -8.97 -7.10
C VAL A 21 -4.45 -10.23 -7.50
N ARG A 22 -3.82 -11.40 -7.39
CA ARG A 22 -4.44 -12.69 -7.72
C ARG A 22 -5.59 -13.05 -6.77
N ALA A 23 -5.51 -12.61 -5.50
CA ALA A 23 -6.59 -12.72 -4.52
C ALA A 23 -7.76 -11.75 -4.79
N ARG A 24 -7.61 -10.83 -5.76
CA ARG A 24 -8.55 -9.76 -6.11
C ARG A 24 -8.84 -8.82 -4.95
N LEU A 25 -7.81 -8.55 -4.14
CA LEU A 25 -7.89 -7.58 -3.05
C LEU A 25 -7.35 -6.22 -3.51
N PRO A 26 -7.99 -5.11 -3.16
CA PRO A 26 -7.64 -3.78 -3.66
C PRO A 26 -6.38 -3.19 -3.03
N MET A 27 -5.88 -3.73 -1.91
CA MET A 27 -4.83 -3.10 -1.14
C MET A 27 -3.89 -4.10 -0.44
N LEU A 28 -2.59 -3.75 -0.44
CA LEU A 28 -1.53 -4.38 0.35
C LEU A 28 -0.86 -3.33 1.24
N VAL A 29 -0.80 -3.59 2.54
CA VAL A 29 -0.16 -2.74 3.54
C VAL A 29 1.03 -3.48 4.17
N ALA A 30 2.21 -2.87 4.07
CA ALA A 30 3.43 -3.39 4.68
C ALA A 30 3.91 -2.50 5.84
N ILE A 31 4.27 -3.16 6.94
CA ILE A 31 5.00 -2.52 8.04
C ILE A 31 6.45 -2.18 7.57
N GLY A 32 7.03 -2.96 6.67
CA GLY A 32 8.34 -2.67 6.07
C GLY A 32 8.29 -1.72 4.86
N ALA A 33 9.46 -1.47 4.29
CA ALA A 33 9.60 -0.80 2.98
C ALA A 33 9.00 -1.62 1.83
N ALA A 34 8.71 -0.97 0.70
CA ALA A 34 8.42 -1.64 -0.56
C ALA A 34 9.65 -1.64 -1.48
N THR A 35 9.84 -2.69 -2.28
CA THR A 35 10.88 -2.69 -3.34
C THR A 35 10.39 -1.93 -4.57
N SER A 36 11.29 -1.36 -5.37
CA SER A 36 10.90 -0.63 -6.60
C SER A 36 10.06 -1.47 -7.54
N LEU A 37 10.39 -2.76 -7.69
CA LEU A 37 9.61 -3.68 -8.52
C LEU A 37 8.21 -3.94 -7.95
N ALA A 38 8.06 -3.98 -6.62
CA ALA A 38 6.74 -4.08 -5.99
C ALA A 38 5.89 -2.84 -6.27
N VAL A 39 6.49 -1.64 -6.18
CA VAL A 39 5.81 -0.37 -6.49
C VAL A 39 5.37 -0.31 -7.96
N GLU A 40 6.27 -0.62 -8.90
CA GLU A 40 5.94 -0.63 -10.33
C GLU A 40 4.79 -1.61 -10.63
N THR A 41 4.85 -2.79 -10.02
CA THR A 41 3.83 -3.83 -10.20
C THR A 41 2.50 -3.41 -9.61
N ALA A 42 2.48 -2.79 -8.43
CA ALA A 42 1.25 -2.31 -7.82
C ALA A 42 0.57 -1.23 -8.69
N ARG A 43 1.34 -0.28 -9.23
CA ARG A 43 0.85 0.73 -10.19
C ARG A 43 0.28 0.09 -11.45
N ARG A 44 0.96 -0.92 -12.02
CA ARG A 44 0.52 -1.62 -13.24
C ARG A 44 -0.81 -2.36 -13.05
N PHE A 45 -1.05 -2.91 -11.87
CA PHE A 45 -2.24 -3.72 -11.58
C PHE A 45 -3.33 -2.96 -10.83
N ASP A 46 -3.23 -1.63 -10.74
CA ASP A 46 -4.21 -0.82 -10.02
C ASP A 46 -4.42 -1.33 -8.57
N LEU A 47 -3.35 -1.74 -7.91
CA LEU A 47 -3.32 -2.12 -6.50
C LEU A 47 -2.86 -0.94 -5.65
N THR A 48 -3.56 -0.64 -4.55
CA THR A 48 -3.06 0.32 -3.55
C THR A 48 -1.96 -0.34 -2.72
N LEU A 49 -0.74 0.18 -2.82
CA LEU A 49 0.40 -0.31 -2.05
C LEU A 49 0.82 0.72 -1.01
N VAL A 50 0.82 0.30 0.24
CA VAL A 50 1.26 1.10 1.38
C VAL A 50 2.47 0.43 2.02
N GLY A 51 3.48 1.21 2.40
CA GLY A 51 4.60 0.74 3.21
C GLY A 51 4.91 1.66 4.37
N PHE A 52 5.85 1.24 5.22
CA PHE A 52 6.21 1.92 6.47
C PHE A 52 5.01 2.24 7.38
N ALA A 53 3.95 1.42 7.32
CA ALA A 53 2.73 1.67 8.08
C ALA A 53 2.97 1.54 9.58
N ARG A 54 2.70 2.62 10.33
CA ARG A 54 2.80 2.73 11.80
C ARG A 54 1.61 3.54 12.31
N GLU A 55 1.53 3.68 13.62
CA GLU A 55 0.59 4.60 14.26
C GLU A 55 0.68 5.98 13.59
N ASN A 56 -0.45 6.42 13.04
CA ASN A 56 -0.65 7.73 12.40
C ASN A 56 0.32 8.09 11.25
N ARG A 57 1.06 7.13 10.68
CA ARG A 57 1.98 7.39 9.57
C ARG A 57 2.11 6.20 8.63
N PHE A 58 2.13 6.48 7.33
CA PHE A 58 2.42 5.51 6.28
C PHE A 58 2.83 6.22 4.98
N ASN A 59 3.47 5.47 4.07
CA ASN A 59 3.78 5.93 2.71
C ASN A 59 2.88 5.20 1.73
N VAL A 60 2.21 5.95 0.86
CA VAL A 60 1.39 5.39 -0.23
C VAL A 60 2.19 5.43 -1.52
N TYR A 61 2.39 4.27 -2.13
CA TYR A 61 3.21 4.14 -3.36
C TYR A 61 2.38 4.09 -4.64
N SER A 62 1.10 3.76 -4.54
CA SER A 62 0.14 3.68 -5.66
C SER A 62 -1.30 3.83 -5.18
N ASN A 63 -2.16 4.39 -6.03
CA ASN A 63 -3.61 4.49 -5.86
C ASN A 63 -4.06 5.15 -4.55
N THR A 64 -3.47 6.32 -4.26
CA THR A 64 -3.75 7.12 -3.06
C THR A 64 -5.20 7.54 -2.96
N GLU A 65 -5.90 7.70 -4.09
CA GLU A 65 -7.31 8.07 -4.15
C GLU A 65 -8.26 7.07 -3.47
N ARG A 66 -7.81 5.83 -3.20
CA ARG A 66 -8.58 4.85 -2.42
C ARG A 66 -8.52 5.04 -0.91
N ILE A 67 -7.66 5.94 -0.42
CA ILE A 67 -7.49 6.19 1.01
C ILE A 67 -8.23 7.48 1.38
N ALA A 68 -9.36 7.33 2.07
CA ALA A 68 -10.03 8.46 2.70
C ALA A 68 -9.20 8.91 3.91
N LEU A 69 -8.61 10.10 3.82
CA LEU A 69 -7.92 10.74 4.93
C LEU A 69 -8.93 11.60 5.68
N GLU A 70 -9.32 11.14 6.87
CA GLU A 70 -9.97 12.00 7.84
C GLU A 70 -8.90 12.86 8.50
N ALA A 71 -9.10 14.18 8.51
CA ALA A 71 -8.20 15.11 9.17
C ALA A 71 -8.20 14.82 10.68
N SER A 72 -7.24 14.02 11.12
CA SER A 72 -6.90 13.83 12.53
C SER A 72 -5.72 14.76 12.84
N GLU A 73 -5.73 15.42 14.00
CA GLU A 73 -4.70 16.41 14.40
C GLU A 73 -3.25 15.86 14.42
N HIS A 74 -3.02 14.58 14.10
CA HIS A 74 -1.75 13.88 14.26
C HIS A 74 -1.26 13.03 13.08
N ALA A 75 -1.92 12.99 11.91
CA ALA A 75 -1.47 12.14 10.79
C ALA A 75 -0.56 12.88 9.80
N PHE A 76 0.70 12.44 9.66
CA PHE A 76 1.62 12.94 8.62
C PHE A 76 1.77 11.87 7.53
N VAL A 77 1.17 12.10 6.36
CA VAL A 77 1.29 11.22 5.19
C VAL A 77 2.38 11.77 4.29
N SER A 78 3.41 10.96 4.01
CA SER A 78 4.42 11.28 3.00
C SER A 78 4.02 10.65 1.68
N VAL A 79 3.63 11.48 0.71
CA VAL A 79 3.40 11.04 -0.67
C VAL A 79 4.75 11.09 -1.40
N GLU A 80 5.36 9.92 -1.62
CA GLU A 80 6.54 9.83 -2.47
C GLU A 80 6.08 9.77 -3.94
N ALA A 81 6.20 10.90 -4.64
CA ALA A 81 6.05 10.94 -6.08
C ALA A 81 7.26 10.26 -6.74
N SER A 82 7.01 9.32 -7.65
CA SER A 82 8.00 8.84 -8.63
C SER A 82 7.37 8.87 -10.00
#